data_AF-A0AAQ4FD37-F1
#
_entry.id   AF-A0AAQ4FD37-F1
#
_cell.length_a   1.000
_cell.length_b   1.000
_cell.length_c   1.000
_cell.angle_alpha   90.00
_cell.angle_beta   90.00
_cell.angle_gamma   90.00
#
_symmetry.space_group_name_H-M   'P 1'
#
loop_
_entity.id
_entity.type
_entity.pdbx_description
1 polymer ?
#
loop_
_entity_poly.entity_id
_entity_poly.type
_entity_poly.pdbx_seq_one_letter_code
_entity_poly.pdbx_strand_id
1 'polypeptide(L)'
;MSVAVAAAALVLLAGSSAASSTLDLNPAVGVYQDETDCFPFKSNLRQIYRNFESDPYFGGEAKCIRTGPTGPLVDSSLNTTFEYGSDGKIGAPLSRLQDVLPLPQGSFCDNDFLVTLMSSPGYTARNVIHFQPRDESLEAFNFTVAYRDCQRCKVFRHGYIENGKHNGTENILHALDSTLQLVT
;
A
#
# COMPACT_ATOMS: atom_id res chain seq x y z
N MET A 1 26.44 14.29 69.34
CA MET A 1 25.69 13.28 68.57
C MET A 1 25.24 13.95 67.28
N SER A 2 25.99 13.79 66.20
CA SER A 2 25.68 14.43 64.91
C SER A 2 25.00 13.40 64.01
N VAL A 3 23.77 13.68 63.60
CA VAL A 3 23.00 12.87 62.65
C VAL A 3 23.36 13.36 61.25
N ALA A 4 23.96 12.49 60.43
CA ALA A 4 24.15 12.75 59.01
C ALA A 4 22.92 12.25 58.24
N VAL A 5 22.23 13.17 57.55
CA VAL A 5 21.12 12.84 56.64
C VAL A 5 21.70 12.78 55.23
N ALA A 6 21.68 11.61 54.61
CA ALA A 6 22.05 11.44 53.20
C ALA A 6 20.79 11.62 52.34
N ALA A 7 20.75 12.68 51.52
CA ALA A 7 19.70 12.90 50.53
C ALA A 7 20.09 12.21 49.21
N ALA A 8 19.35 11.16 48.83
CA ALA A 8 19.48 10.53 47.52
C ALA A 8 18.64 11.29 46.49
N ALA A 9 19.29 11.97 45.53
CA ALA A 9 18.62 12.62 44.42
C ALA A 9 18.30 11.58 43.33
N LEU A 10 17.01 11.26 43.17
CA LEU A 10 16.52 10.40 42.09
C LEU A 10 16.42 11.23 40.80
N VAL A 11 17.43 11.13 39.94
CA VAL A 11 17.41 11.77 38.61
C VAL A 11 16.52 10.93 37.69
N LEU A 12 15.28 11.37 37.51
CA LEU A 12 14.38 10.85 36.47
C LEU A 12 14.89 11.34 35.10
N LEU A 13 15.65 10.48 34.41
CA LEU A 13 15.97 10.66 33.01
C LEU A 13 14.69 10.46 32.19
N ALA A 14 13.97 11.55 31.91
CA ALA A 14 12.97 11.57 30.85
C ALA A 14 13.72 11.52 29.51
N GLY A 15 14.01 10.31 29.03
CA GLY A 15 14.50 10.10 27.67
C GLY A 15 13.40 10.45 26.68
N SER A 16 13.43 11.64 26.10
CA SER A 16 12.65 11.95 24.91
C SER A 16 13.29 11.21 23.73
N SER A 17 12.78 10.03 23.39
CA SER A 17 13.05 9.44 22.09
C SER A 17 12.45 10.37 21.03
N ALA A 18 13.30 11.08 20.30
CA ALA A 18 12.89 11.70 19.06
C ALA A 18 12.57 10.57 18.08
N ALA A 19 11.32 10.11 18.08
CA ALA A 19 10.81 9.27 17.01
C ALA A 19 10.99 10.08 15.72
N SER A 20 11.89 9.64 14.86
CA SER A 20 11.92 10.12 13.48
C SER A 20 10.56 9.74 12.87
N SER A 21 9.57 10.62 12.94
CA SER A 21 8.32 10.41 12.24
C SER A 21 8.64 10.54 10.76
N THR A 22 8.71 9.41 10.08
CA THR A 22 8.68 9.39 8.62
C THR A 22 7.43 10.16 8.17
N LEU A 23 7.45 10.79 6.99
CA LEU A 23 6.37 11.71 6.56
C LEU A 23 4.98 11.04 6.63
N ASP A 24 4.93 9.74 6.34
CA ASP A 24 3.81 8.81 6.44
C ASP A 24 3.27 8.57 7.86
N LEU A 25 4.00 8.97 8.90
CA LEU A 25 3.65 8.88 10.32
C LEU A 25 3.65 10.26 11.01
N ASN A 26 3.44 11.33 10.24
CA ASN A 26 3.21 12.68 10.76
C ASN A 26 1.74 13.13 10.61
N PRO A 27 0.94 13.14 11.69
CA PRO A 27 -0.45 13.61 11.66
C PRO A 27 -0.64 15.03 11.13
N ALA A 28 0.38 15.90 11.23
CA ALA A 28 0.31 17.27 10.75
C ALA A 28 0.12 17.37 9.22
N VAL A 29 0.47 16.31 8.47
CA VAL A 29 0.25 16.22 7.01
C VAL A 29 -0.90 15.29 6.64
N GLY A 30 -1.75 14.90 7.61
CA GLY A 30 -2.84 13.93 7.41
C GLY A 30 -3.83 14.30 6.30
N VAL A 31 -3.98 15.58 5.98
CA VAL A 31 -4.81 16.05 4.84
C VAL A 31 -4.35 15.49 3.48
N TYR A 32 -3.05 15.17 3.35
CA TYR A 32 -2.46 14.56 2.17
C TYR A 32 -2.38 13.03 2.27
N GLN A 33 -2.97 12.44 3.30
CA GLN A 33 -2.89 11.01 3.60
C GLN A 33 -4.27 10.37 3.77
N ASP A 34 -5.33 11.17 3.87
CA ASP A 34 -6.69 10.66 3.98
C ASP A 34 -7.19 10.12 2.64
N GLU A 35 -7.34 8.80 2.57
CA GLU A 35 -7.70 8.10 1.34
C GLU A 35 -9.20 8.15 1.04
N THR A 36 -10.05 8.51 2.02
CA THR A 36 -11.51 8.63 1.80
C THR A 36 -11.88 9.66 0.74
N ASP A 37 -11.01 10.63 0.48
CA ASP A 37 -11.24 11.68 -0.50
C ASP A 37 -11.04 11.19 -1.96
N CYS A 38 -10.22 10.16 -2.14
CA CYS A 38 -9.84 9.66 -3.47
C CYS A 38 -10.32 8.23 -3.76
N PHE A 39 -10.80 7.51 -2.74
CA PHE A 39 -11.28 6.15 -2.84
C PHE A 39 -12.81 6.11 -2.73
N PRO A 40 -13.52 5.26 -3.49
CA PRO A 40 -13.03 4.27 -4.46
C PRO A 40 -12.33 4.89 -5.68
N PHE A 41 -11.41 4.15 -6.30
CA PHE A 41 -10.67 4.63 -7.46
C PHE A 41 -11.62 4.83 -8.66
N LYS A 42 -11.71 6.07 -9.12
CA LYS A 42 -12.57 6.45 -10.26
C LYS A 42 -11.96 6.13 -11.63
N SER A 43 -10.65 5.91 -11.66
CA SER A 43 -9.85 5.68 -12.87
C SER A 43 -8.91 4.50 -12.66
N ASN A 44 -8.29 4.04 -13.76
CA ASN A 44 -7.21 3.07 -13.67
C ASN A 44 -5.98 3.75 -13.06
N LEU A 45 -5.34 3.07 -12.13
CA LEU A 45 -4.05 3.43 -11.56
C LEU A 45 -2.99 2.45 -12.05
N ARG A 46 -1.83 2.96 -12.44
CA ARG A 46 -0.69 2.15 -12.87
C ARG A 46 0.50 2.35 -11.95
N GLN A 47 1.17 1.27 -11.57
CA GLN A 47 2.43 1.36 -10.86
C GLN A 47 3.54 1.80 -11.80
N ILE A 48 4.05 3.00 -11.58
CA ILE A 48 5.15 3.56 -12.37
C ILE A 48 6.51 3.37 -11.68
N TYR A 49 6.51 3.12 -10.38
CA TYR A 49 7.72 2.91 -9.60
C TYR A 49 7.42 2.00 -8.40
N ARG A 50 8.38 1.10 -8.13
CA ARG A 50 8.62 0.44 -6.85
C ARG A 50 10.12 0.40 -6.62
N ASN A 51 10.54 0.41 -5.37
CA ASN A 51 11.96 0.42 -4.98
C ASN A 51 12.53 -0.99 -4.71
N PHE A 52 11.81 -2.05 -5.09
CA PHE A 52 12.21 -3.44 -4.90
C PHE A 52 11.85 -4.23 -6.17
N GLU A 53 12.58 -5.30 -6.43
CA GLU A 53 12.49 -6.01 -7.71
C GLU A 53 11.36 -7.04 -7.75
N SER A 54 11.06 -7.73 -6.65
CA SER A 54 10.09 -8.83 -6.61
C SER A 54 8.98 -8.60 -5.59
N ASP A 55 7.71 -8.66 -6.04
CA ASP A 55 6.50 -8.53 -5.23
C ASP A 55 5.67 -9.82 -5.27
N PRO A 56 5.58 -10.60 -4.19
CA PRO A 56 4.82 -11.84 -4.19
C PRO A 56 3.33 -11.66 -4.48
N TYR A 57 2.77 -10.47 -4.24
CA TYR A 57 1.36 -10.17 -4.47
C TYR A 57 1.09 -9.68 -5.89
N PHE A 58 2.14 -9.31 -6.63
CA PHE A 58 2.01 -8.83 -8.01
C PHE A 58 2.95 -9.57 -8.95
N GLY A 59 3.05 -10.90 -8.82
CA GLY A 59 3.74 -11.75 -9.80
C GLY A 59 5.26 -11.70 -9.77
N GLY A 60 5.86 -11.44 -8.60
CA GLY A 60 7.29 -11.32 -8.42
C GLY A 60 7.85 -10.12 -9.17
N GLU A 61 8.66 -10.38 -10.19
CA GLU A 61 9.33 -9.36 -11.00
C GLU A 61 8.44 -8.76 -12.10
N ALA A 62 7.14 -9.12 -12.11
CA ALA A 62 6.20 -8.63 -13.10
C ALA A 62 6.14 -7.09 -13.14
N LYS A 63 5.89 -6.58 -14.34
CA LYS A 63 5.74 -5.15 -14.61
C LYS A 63 4.29 -4.85 -15.01
N CYS A 64 3.99 -3.57 -15.22
CA CYS A 64 2.68 -3.13 -15.70
C CYS A 64 1.52 -3.44 -14.74
N ILE A 65 1.77 -3.30 -13.44
CA ILE A 65 0.73 -3.45 -12.42
C ILE A 65 -0.33 -2.36 -12.62
N ARG A 66 -1.59 -2.76 -12.63
CA ARG A 66 -2.74 -1.88 -12.80
C ARG A 66 -3.89 -2.30 -11.88
N THR A 67 -4.64 -1.33 -11.40
CA THR A 67 -5.91 -1.56 -10.71
C THR A 67 -6.92 -0.45 -11.06
N GLY A 68 -8.18 -0.67 -10.71
CA GLY A 68 -9.25 0.29 -10.89
C GLY A 68 -9.80 0.38 -12.33
N PRO A 69 -10.93 1.10 -12.55
CA PRO A 69 -11.79 1.70 -11.55
C PRO A 69 -12.37 0.65 -10.59
N THR A 70 -12.64 1.02 -9.34
CA THR A 70 -13.16 0.08 -8.34
C THR A 70 -14.66 0.25 -8.14
N GLY A 71 -15.30 -0.78 -7.57
CA GLY A 71 -16.71 -0.74 -7.18
C GLY A 71 -17.01 0.24 -6.04
N PRO A 72 -18.27 0.31 -5.60
CA PRO A 72 -18.66 1.13 -4.46
C PRO A 72 -18.02 0.62 -3.16
N LEU A 73 -17.76 1.55 -2.25
CA LEU A 73 -17.34 1.22 -0.89
C LEU A 73 -18.56 0.79 -0.08
N VAL A 74 -18.48 -0.37 0.58
CA VAL A 74 -19.50 -0.88 1.51
C VAL A 74 -18.80 -1.08 2.86
N ASP A 75 -19.27 -0.40 3.90
CA ASP A 75 -18.69 -0.48 5.25
C ASP A 75 -17.15 -0.28 5.28
N SER A 76 -16.68 0.75 4.57
CA SER A 76 -15.24 1.06 4.40
C SER A 76 -14.42 0.01 3.63
N SER A 77 -15.07 -0.95 2.97
CA SER A 77 -14.40 -2.02 2.23
C SER A 77 -14.93 -2.19 0.80
N LEU A 78 -14.09 -2.71 -0.10
CA LEU A 78 -14.49 -3.12 -1.44
C LEU A 78 -13.59 -4.22 -2.00
N ASN A 79 -14.09 -4.96 -2.98
CA ASN A 79 -13.26 -5.89 -3.76
C ASN A 79 -12.59 -5.15 -4.92
N THR A 80 -11.30 -5.38 -5.10
CA THR A 80 -10.54 -4.88 -6.25
C THR A 80 -9.65 -5.98 -6.81
N THR A 81 -9.33 -5.85 -8.09
CA THR A 81 -8.40 -6.72 -8.80
C THR A 81 -7.16 -5.90 -9.16
N PHE A 82 -6.00 -6.48 -8.93
CA PHE A 82 -4.73 -5.99 -9.46
C PHE A 82 -4.31 -6.91 -10.60
N GLU A 83 -4.14 -6.33 -11.78
CA GLU A 83 -3.62 -7.02 -12.94
C GLU A 83 -2.12 -6.71 -13.08
N TYR A 84 -1.33 -7.68 -13.51
CA TYR A 84 0.09 -7.50 -13.77
C TYR A 84 0.52 -8.31 -14.99
N GLY A 85 1.62 -7.89 -15.62
CA GLY A 85 2.09 -8.49 -16.86
C GLY A 85 3.25 -9.46 -16.66
N SER A 86 3.08 -10.70 -17.15
CA SER A 86 4.21 -11.57 -17.47
C SER A 86 4.94 -10.97 -18.67
N ASP A 87 6.20 -10.54 -18.50
CA ASP A 87 7.05 -9.91 -19.54
C ASP A 87 6.71 -8.44 -19.90
N GLY A 88 6.07 -7.70 -18.99
CA GLY A 88 5.77 -6.28 -19.20
C GLY A 88 4.66 -6.01 -20.21
N LYS A 89 3.79 -7.00 -20.43
CA LYS A 89 2.52 -6.86 -21.17
C LYS A 89 1.36 -7.28 -20.28
N ILE A 90 0.36 -6.42 -20.11
CA ILE A 90 -0.89 -6.80 -19.43
C ILE A 90 -1.66 -7.73 -20.38
N GLY A 91 -2.05 -8.92 -19.92
CA GLY A 91 -2.96 -9.79 -20.67
C GLY A 91 -4.33 -9.12 -20.88
N ALA A 92 -4.97 -9.31 -22.03
CA ALA A 92 -6.33 -8.83 -22.30
C ALA A 92 -7.43 -9.40 -21.37
N PRO A 93 -8.18 -8.60 -20.58
CA PRO A 93 -9.12 -9.12 -19.58
C PRO A 93 -10.12 -10.17 -20.11
N LEU A 94 -10.42 -11.17 -19.27
CA LEU A 94 -11.30 -12.32 -19.49
C LEU A 94 -12.69 -11.98 -20.08
N SER A 95 -13.15 -10.73 -19.93
CA SER A 95 -14.44 -10.27 -20.47
C SER A 95 -14.48 -10.08 -21.99
N ARG A 96 -13.35 -10.23 -22.71
CA ARG A 96 -13.29 -10.14 -24.19
C ARG A 96 -12.95 -11.44 -24.91
N LEU A 97 -12.72 -12.55 -24.22
CA LEU A 97 -12.16 -13.78 -24.82
C LEU A 97 -12.97 -15.06 -24.60
N GLN A 98 -14.23 -14.96 -24.17
CA GLN A 98 -15.08 -16.15 -23.96
C GLN A 98 -15.49 -16.90 -25.24
N ASP A 99 -15.12 -16.43 -26.43
CA ASP A 99 -15.57 -17.01 -27.71
C ASP A 99 -14.51 -17.78 -28.53
N VAL A 100 -13.26 -17.96 -28.06
CA VAL A 100 -12.24 -18.60 -28.92
C VAL A 100 -11.33 -19.58 -28.16
N LEU A 101 -11.74 -20.85 -28.10
CA LEU A 101 -10.88 -22.07 -28.07
C LEU A 101 -9.80 -22.17 -26.95
N PRO A 102 -9.21 -23.36 -26.67
CA PRO A 102 -8.49 -23.57 -25.41
C PRO A 102 -7.25 -22.69 -25.34
N LEU A 103 -7.20 -21.82 -24.34
CA LEU A 103 -6.18 -20.77 -24.21
C LEU A 103 -4.76 -21.38 -24.15
N PRO A 104 -3.78 -20.82 -24.87
CA PRO A 104 -2.39 -21.22 -24.72
C PRO A 104 -1.92 -20.95 -23.29
N GLN A 105 -1.01 -21.78 -22.78
CA GLN A 105 -0.39 -21.59 -21.47
C GLN A 105 0.38 -20.27 -21.45
N GLY A 106 -0.20 -19.29 -20.75
CA GLY A 106 0.33 -17.95 -20.56
C GLY A 106 -0.65 -16.88 -21.03
N SER A 107 -1.42 -16.32 -20.09
CA SER A 107 -1.68 -14.87 -19.94
C SER A 107 -3.09 -14.61 -19.37
N PHE A 108 -3.23 -14.55 -18.05
CA PHE A 108 -3.84 -13.46 -17.27
C PHE A 108 -3.26 -13.59 -15.87
N CYS A 109 -2.54 -12.57 -15.40
CA CYS A 109 -1.98 -12.58 -14.06
C CYS A 109 -2.68 -11.48 -13.28
N ASP A 110 -3.60 -11.89 -12.41
CA ASP A 110 -4.34 -11.02 -11.54
C ASP A 110 -4.36 -11.56 -10.12
N ASN A 111 -4.55 -10.66 -9.16
CA ASN A 111 -4.84 -11.01 -7.79
C ASN A 111 -6.02 -10.19 -7.29
N ASP A 112 -6.97 -10.88 -6.68
CA ASP A 112 -8.16 -10.28 -6.08
C ASP A 112 -7.90 -9.99 -4.59
N PHE A 113 -8.30 -8.79 -4.18
CA PHE A 113 -8.18 -8.32 -2.81
C PHE A 113 -9.51 -7.79 -2.30
N LEU A 114 -9.80 -8.10 -1.04
CA LEU A 114 -10.69 -7.28 -0.22
C LEU A 114 -9.85 -6.14 0.37
N VAL A 115 -10.22 -4.91 0.05
CA VAL A 115 -9.55 -3.70 0.52
C VAL A 115 -10.39 -3.05 1.60
N THR A 116 -9.77 -2.67 2.72
CA THR A 116 -10.43 -1.94 3.81
C THR A 116 -9.64 -0.68 4.20
N LEU A 117 -10.33 0.45 4.32
CA LEU A 117 -9.70 1.70 4.78
C LEU A 117 -9.67 1.78 6.31
N MET A 118 -8.48 2.04 6.86
CA MET A 118 -8.21 2.10 8.29
C MET A 118 -7.44 3.37 8.66
N SER A 119 -7.42 3.70 9.94
CA SER A 119 -6.60 4.78 10.51
C SER A 119 -5.42 4.18 11.28
N SER A 120 -4.23 4.74 11.09
CA SER A 120 -3.07 4.43 11.93
C SER A 120 -3.20 5.04 13.34
N PRO A 121 -2.44 4.56 14.33
CA PRO A 121 -2.49 5.12 15.69
C PRO A 121 -2.21 6.62 15.72
N GLY A 122 -3.08 7.38 16.40
CA GLY A 122 -2.96 8.85 16.52
C GLY A 122 -3.49 9.64 15.32
N TYR A 123 -4.06 8.97 14.32
CA TYR A 123 -4.69 9.61 13.16
C TYR A 123 -6.20 9.55 13.22
N THR A 124 -6.84 10.63 12.76
CA THR A 124 -8.25 10.64 12.37
C THR A 124 -8.45 10.31 10.89
N ALA A 125 -7.47 10.64 10.05
CA ALA A 125 -7.46 10.32 8.63
C ALA A 125 -7.42 8.81 8.39
N ARG A 126 -8.05 8.34 7.32
CA ARG A 126 -7.95 6.94 6.88
C ARG A 126 -6.72 6.76 5.98
N ASN A 127 -5.55 6.73 6.62
CA ASN A 127 -4.25 6.68 5.95
C ASN A 127 -3.66 5.27 5.81
N VAL A 128 -4.42 4.22 6.12
CA VAL A 128 -3.99 2.83 5.96
C VAL A 128 -4.98 2.11 5.04
N ILE A 129 -4.45 1.43 4.04
CA ILE A 129 -5.21 0.55 3.16
C ILE A 129 -4.81 -0.87 3.51
N HIS A 130 -5.73 -1.62 4.09
CA HIS A 130 -5.57 -3.03 4.40
C HIS A 130 -5.97 -3.87 3.19
N PHE A 131 -5.11 -4.80 2.79
CA PHE A 131 -5.32 -5.73 1.70
C PHE A 131 -5.41 -7.15 2.25
N GLN A 132 -6.56 -7.76 2.07
CA GLN A 132 -6.77 -9.17 2.31
C GLN A 132 -6.82 -9.89 0.96
N PRO A 133 -5.77 -10.65 0.58
CA PRO A 133 -5.79 -11.46 -0.64
C PRO A 133 -6.90 -12.51 -0.55
N ARG A 134 -7.51 -12.84 -1.69
CA ARG A 134 -8.40 -14.00 -1.81
C ARG A 134 -7.62 -15.31 -1.79
N ASP A 135 -6.39 -15.31 -2.30
CA ASP A 135 -5.48 -16.45 -2.20
C ASP A 135 -5.04 -16.64 -0.74
N GLU A 136 -5.48 -17.73 -0.13
CA GLU A 136 -5.20 -18.08 1.27
C GLU A 136 -3.71 -18.41 1.52
N SER A 137 -2.91 -18.61 0.47
CA SER A 137 -1.47 -18.81 0.59
C SER A 137 -0.70 -17.50 0.83
N LEU A 138 -1.36 -16.35 0.62
CA LEU A 138 -0.78 -15.03 0.81
C LEU A 138 -1.28 -14.39 2.12
N GLU A 139 -0.39 -13.76 2.87
CA GLU A 139 -0.75 -13.07 4.10
C GLU A 139 -1.39 -11.70 3.80
N ALA A 140 -2.29 -11.25 4.67
CA ALA A 140 -2.82 -9.90 4.59
C ALA A 140 -1.72 -8.85 4.84
N PHE A 141 -1.85 -7.69 4.21
CA PHE A 141 -0.86 -6.64 4.34
C PHE A 141 -1.44 -5.25 4.33
N ASN A 142 -0.62 -4.27 4.68
CA ASN A 142 -1.02 -2.86 4.71
C ASN A 142 -0.14 -2.01 3.78
N PHE A 143 -0.81 -1.10 3.08
CA PHE A 143 -0.20 0.14 2.61
C PHE A 143 -0.49 1.27 3.59
N THR A 144 0.51 2.10 3.86
CA THR A 144 0.31 3.41 4.48
C THR A 144 0.37 4.48 3.40
N VAL A 145 -0.59 5.39 3.37
CA VAL A 145 -0.63 6.49 2.41
C VAL A 145 0.37 7.55 2.86
N ALA A 146 1.50 7.66 2.15
CA ALA A 146 2.49 8.70 2.42
C ALA A 146 2.06 10.03 1.81
N TYR A 147 1.50 10.00 0.60
CA TYR A 147 0.97 11.15 -0.12
C TYR A 147 -0.09 10.73 -1.15
N ARG A 148 -1.08 11.61 -1.38
CA ARG A 148 -2.10 11.44 -2.40
C ARG A 148 -2.46 12.76 -3.10
N ASP A 149 -2.60 12.69 -4.41
CA ASP A 149 -3.30 13.62 -5.28
C ASP A 149 -4.31 12.78 -6.09
N CYS A 150 -5.62 13.02 -5.91
CA CYS A 150 -6.66 12.20 -6.52
C CYS A 150 -6.65 12.22 -8.06
N GLN A 151 -5.98 13.20 -8.68
CA GLN A 151 -5.96 13.37 -10.12
C GLN A 151 -4.65 12.97 -10.78
N ARG A 152 -3.56 12.95 -10.00
CA ARG A 152 -2.22 12.75 -10.55
C ARG A 152 -1.61 11.47 -10.03
N CYS A 153 -1.26 11.45 -8.75
CA CYS A 153 -0.48 10.35 -8.24
C CYS A 153 -0.72 10.05 -6.77
N LYS A 154 -0.39 8.81 -6.40
CA LYS A 154 -0.40 8.35 -5.03
C LYS A 154 0.92 7.71 -4.70
N VAL A 155 1.32 7.84 -3.45
CA VAL A 155 2.56 7.33 -2.93
C VAL A 155 2.22 6.52 -1.70
N PHE A 156 2.37 5.21 -1.83
CA PHE A 156 2.13 4.29 -0.73
C PHE A 156 3.44 3.78 -0.18
N ARG A 157 3.41 3.48 1.12
CA ARG A 157 4.43 2.72 1.81
C ARG A 157 3.94 1.30 2.05
N HIS A 158 4.75 0.32 1.67
CA HIS A 158 4.54 -1.07 2.05
C HIS A 158 5.22 -1.42 3.39
N GLY A 159 4.57 -2.24 4.22
CA GLY A 159 5.15 -2.78 5.46
C GLY A 159 5.94 -4.11 5.43
N TYR A 160 6.07 -4.87 4.33
CA TYR A 160 6.57 -6.27 4.40
C TYR A 160 7.89 -6.63 3.67
N ILE A 161 8.60 -5.73 2.98
CA ILE A 161 9.75 -6.16 2.14
C ILE A 161 11.09 -5.77 2.76
N GLU A 162 11.65 -6.73 3.49
CA GLU A 162 13.06 -7.16 3.44
C GLU A 162 13.04 -8.70 3.38
N ASN A 163 13.02 -9.30 2.18
CA ASN A 163 13.06 -10.77 1.97
C ASN A 163 12.10 -11.60 2.86
N GLY A 164 10.90 -11.08 3.16
CA GLY A 164 9.89 -11.80 3.96
C GLY A 164 10.19 -11.92 5.46
N LYS A 165 11.07 -11.09 6.05
CA LYS A 165 11.22 -11.01 7.51
C LYS A 165 11.10 -9.58 8.01
N HIS A 166 10.15 -9.40 8.93
CA HIS A 166 9.81 -8.13 9.56
C HIS A 166 10.94 -7.65 10.48
N ASN A 167 11.80 -6.73 10.02
CA ASN A 167 12.67 -6.01 10.95
C ASN A 167 13.04 -4.59 10.47
N GLY A 168 12.05 -3.70 10.43
CA GLY A 168 12.26 -2.25 10.57
C GLY A 168 13.00 -1.56 9.41
N THR A 169 12.37 -0.49 8.91
CA THR A 169 13.03 0.61 8.17
C THR A 169 13.33 0.48 6.67
N GLU A 170 12.60 -0.34 5.90
CA GLU A 170 12.54 -0.13 4.44
C GLU A 170 11.24 0.58 4.02
N ASN A 171 11.39 1.72 3.33
CA ASN A 171 10.31 2.57 2.83
C ASN A 171 9.94 2.09 1.42
N ILE A 172 8.86 1.34 1.27
CA ILE A 172 8.53 0.79 -0.05
C ILE A 172 7.56 1.69 -0.80
N LEU A 173 8.06 2.41 -1.80
CA LEU A 173 7.32 3.47 -2.48
C LEU A 173 6.56 2.94 -3.70
N HIS A 174 5.24 2.81 -3.63
CA HIS A 174 4.42 2.58 -4.83
C HIS A 174 3.90 3.92 -5.33
N ALA A 175 4.42 4.38 -6.47
CA ALA A 175 3.86 5.52 -7.18
C ALA A 175 2.81 5.02 -8.17
N LEU A 176 1.56 5.48 -8.01
CA LEU A 176 0.48 5.20 -8.95
C LEU A 176 0.13 6.46 -9.73
N ASP A 177 -0.17 6.34 -11.03
CA ASP A 177 -0.60 7.45 -11.90
C ASP A 177 -1.92 7.12 -12.61
N SER A 178 -2.87 8.08 -12.61
CA SER A 178 -4.15 8.00 -13.32
C SER A 178 -4.16 8.62 -14.72
N THR A 179 -3.11 9.37 -15.08
CA THR A 179 -3.00 10.18 -16.31
C THR A 179 -2.21 9.52 -17.43
N LEU A 180 -1.54 8.40 -17.18
CA LEU A 180 -0.81 7.66 -18.21
C LEU A 180 -1.76 6.91 -19.15
N GLN A 181 -2.42 7.65 -20.04
CA GLN A 181 -2.91 7.09 -21.30
C GLN A 181 -1.67 6.72 -22.11
N LEU A 182 -1.58 5.46 -22.57
CA LEU A 182 -0.57 5.08 -23.55
C LEU A 182 -0.70 6.05 -24.72
N VAL A 183 0.27 6.94 -24.88
CA VAL A 183 0.50 7.60 -26.16
C VAL A 183 1.07 6.50 -27.05
N THR A 184 0.18 5.88 -27.83
CA THR A 184 0.53 5.00 -28.96
C THR A 184 0.88 5.85 -30.17
#